data_AF-A0A522WFB3-F1
#
_entry.id   AF-A0A522WFB3-F1
#
_cell.length_a   1.000
_cell.length_b   1.000
_cell.length_c   1.000
_cell.angle_alpha   90.00
_cell.angle_beta   90.00
_cell.angle_gamma   90.00
#
_symmetry.space_group_name_H-M   'P 1'
#
loop_
_entity.id
_entity.type
_entity.pdbx_description
1 polymer ?
#
loop_
_entity_poly.entity_id
_entity_poly.type
_entity_poly.pdbx_seq_one_letter_code
_entity_poly.pdbx_strand_id
1 'polypeptide(L)'
;DGVVIIPATRTEAAIEALLRVSDAAVIMKVGRHLPKVRRVLERLGLWDEARIIERVGLPGQRIHTPDKVAELPYFSIILVHRRGNAWL
;
A
#
# COMPACT_ATOMS: atom_id res chain seq x y z
N ASP A 1 5.48 15.14 -9.07
CA ASP A 1 6.28 14.34 -8.13
C ASP A 1 5.82 14.62 -6.70
N GLY A 2 4.69 14.00 -6.33
CA GLY A 2 4.08 14.15 -5.01
C GLY A 2 3.86 12.81 -4.32
N VAL A 3 4.19 12.75 -3.02
CA VAL A 3 3.91 11.60 -2.15
C VAL A 3 2.71 11.94 -1.27
N VAL A 4 1.72 11.04 -1.22
CA VAL A 4 0.56 11.18 -0.33
C VAL A 4 0.54 10.09 0.74
N ILE A 5 0.06 10.45 1.93
CA ILE A 5 -0.17 9.49 3.02
C ILE A 5 -1.68 9.26 3.14
N ILE A 6 -2.12 8.02 2.98
CA ILE A 6 -3.52 7.63 2.91
C ILE A 6 -3.85 6.65 4.06
N PRO A 7 -4.69 7.04 5.03
CA PRO A 7 -5.20 6.08 6.01
C PRO A 7 -6.09 5.03 5.34
N ALA A 8 -5.80 3.75 5.56
CA ALA A 8 -6.60 2.64 5.03
C ALA A 8 -8.03 2.59 5.59
N THR A 9 -8.39 3.43 6.57
CA THR A 9 -9.76 3.57 7.08
C THR A 9 -10.69 4.34 6.15
N ARG A 10 -10.16 5.09 5.18
CA ARG A 10 -10.96 5.80 4.16
C ARG A 10 -11.74 4.84 3.27
N THR A 11 -12.78 5.32 2.60
CA THR A 11 -13.56 4.52 1.63
C THR A 11 -12.68 4.14 0.42
N GLU A 12 -13.06 3.08 -0.31
CA GLU A 12 -12.34 2.70 -1.55
C GLU A 12 -12.26 3.87 -2.53
N ALA A 13 -13.37 4.57 -2.75
CA ALA A 13 -13.43 5.72 -3.65
C ALA A 13 -12.48 6.85 -3.23
N ALA A 14 -12.36 7.14 -1.94
CA ALA A 14 -11.45 8.17 -1.44
C ALA A 14 -9.97 7.76 -1.55
N ILE A 15 -9.66 6.48 -1.32
CA ILE A 15 -8.31 5.94 -1.54
C ILE A 15 -7.96 6.02 -3.04
N GLU A 16 -8.87 5.58 -3.90
CA GLU A 16 -8.69 5.58 -5.35
C GLU A 16 -8.49 7.00 -5.91
N ALA A 17 -9.31 7.97 -5.48
CA ALA A 17 -9.19 9.36 -5.91
C ALA A 17 -7.82 9.96 -5.59
N LEU A 18 -7.29 9.68 -4.38
CA LEU A 18 -5.95 10.13 -3.98
C LEU A 18 -4.85 9.45 -4.78
N LEU A 19 -4.95 8.13 -4.99
CA LEU A 19 -3.99 7.37 -5.80
C LEU A 19 -3.98 7.77 -7.29
N ARG A 20 -5.07 8.36 -7.79
CA ARG A 20 -5.17 8.84 -9.18
C ARG A 20 -4.35 10.09 -9.45
N VAL A 21 -4.15 10.92 -8.43
CA VAL A 21 -3.50 12.23 -8.56
C VAL A 21 -2.09 12.26 -7.93
N SER A 22 -1.59 11.13 -7.44
CA SER A 22 -0.28 11.01 -6.80
C SER A 22 0.66 10.10 -7.60
N ASP A 23 1.94 10.48 -7.68
CA ASP A 23 2.98 9.64 -8.27
C ASP A 23 3.33 8.45 -7.34
N ALA A 24 3.26 8.69 -6.04
CA ALA A 24 3.56 7.72 -5.00
C ALA A 24 2.63 7.86 -3.79
N ALA A 25 2.41 6.77 -3.08
CA ALA A 25 1.57 6.77 -1.89
C ALA A 25 2.08 5.83 -0.79
N VAL A 26 1.86 6.27 0.45
CA VAL A 26 1.98 5.45 1.67
C VAL A 26 0.57 5.19 2.19
N ILE A 27 0.13 3.94 2.17
CA ILE A 27 -1.16 3.54 2.73
C ILE A 27 -0.91 2.98 4.14
N MET A 28 -1.45 3.63 5.17
CA MET A 28 -1.19 3.29 6.58
C MET A 28 -2.33 2.50 7.21
N LYS A 29 -2.01 1.73 8.26
CA LYS A 29 -2.97 0.92 9.06
C LYS A 29 -3.64 -0.16 8.23
N VAL A 30 -2.87 -0.85 7.39
CA VAL A 30 -3.41 -1.76 6.37
C VAL A 30 -3.92 -3.06 6.96
N GLY A 31 -3.35 -3.58 8.05
CA GLY A 31 -3.66 -4.91 8.64
C GLY A 31 -5.02 -5.52 8.27
N ARG A 32 -6.08 -5.14 8.98
CA ARG A 32 -7.47 -5.60 8.71
C ARG A 32 -8.12 -5.05 7.43
N HIS A 33 -7.55 -4.00 6.86
CA HIS A 33 -8.05 -3.31 5.67
C HIS A 33 -7.42 -3.82 4.36
N LEU A 34 -6.51 -4.81 4.44
CA LEU A 34 -5.79 -5.36 3.29
C LEU A 34 -6.73 -5.78 2.13
N PRO A 35 -7.83 -6.53 2.35
CA PRO A 35 -8.71 -6.91 1.23
C PRO A 35 -9.29 -5.71 0.48
N LYS A 36 -9.63 -4.64 1.21
CA LYS A 36 -10.16 -3.39 0.62
C LYS A 36 -9.09 -2.65 -0.17
N VAL A 37 -7.90 -2.49 0.42
CA VAL A 37 -6.79 -1.78 -0.23
C VAL A 37 -6.33 -2.53 -1.47
N ARG A 38 -6.21 -3.87 -1.39
CA ARG A 38 -5.88 -4.75 -2.51
C ARG A 38 -6.81 -4.55 -3.70
N ARG A 39 -8.14 -4.58 -3.50
CA ARG A 39 -9.11 -4.34 -4.58
C ARG A 39 -8.91 -3.00 -5.30
N VAL A 40 -8.60 -1.94 -4.55
CA VAL A 40 -8.35 -0.61 -5.13
C VAL A 40 -7.06 -0.61 -5.94
N LEU A 41 -5.99 -1.21 -5.42
CA LEU A 41 -4.71 -1.30 -6.13
C LEU A 41 -4.79 -2.17 -7.37
N GLU A 42 -5.49 -3.31 -7.32
CA GLU A 42 -5.75 -4.17 -8.48
C GLU A 42 -6.54 -3.43 -9.56
N ARG A 43 -7.60 -2.68 -9.20
CA ARG A 43 -8.39 -1.87 -10.14
C ARG A 43 -7.57 -0.79 -10.85
N LEU A 44 -6.54 -0.27 -10.18
CA LEU A 44 -5.64 0.74 -10.72
C LEU A 44 -4.40 0.15 -11.42
N GLY A 45 -4.22 -1.18 -11.43
CA GLY A 45 -3.03 -1.83 -11.96
C GLY A 45 -1.76 -1.53 -11.14
N LEU A 46 -1.91 -1.21 -9.84
CA LEU A 46 -0.82 -0.80 -8.96
C LEU A 46 -0.44 -1.88 -7.92
N TRP A 47 -1.12 -3.02 -7.93
CA TRP A 47 -0.90 -4.06 -6.94
C TRP A 47 0.53 -4.62 -7.03
N ASP A 48 0.96 -5.03 -8.22
CA ASP A 48 2.27 -5.67 -8.43
C ASP A 48 3.44 -4.68 -8.24
N GLU A 49 3.17 -3.38 -8.37
CA GLU A 49 4.12 -2.29 -8.11
C GLU A 49 4.25 -1.92 -6.63
N ALA A 50 3.50 -2.60 -5.75
CA ALA A 50 3.48 -2.28 -4.33
C ALA A 50 4.56 -3.03 -3.53
N ARG A 51 4.91 -2.47 -2.37
CA ARG A 51 5.63 -3.18 -1.31
C ARG A 51 4.81 -3.15 -0.04
N ILE A 52 4.69 -4.30 0.58
CA ILE A 52 3.95 -4.47 1.82
C ILE A 52 4.96 -4.58 2.95
N ILE A 53 4.84 -3.74 3.96
CA ILE A 53 5.82 -3.70 5.05
C ILE A 53 5.07 -3.83 6.37
N GLU A 54 5.47 -4.81 7.16
CA GLU A 54 5.01 -4.97 8.53
C GLU A 54 6.08 -4.54 9.52
N ARG A 55 5.64 -4.00 10.66
CA ARG A 55 6.49 -3.61 11.79
C ARG A 55 7.60 -2.64 11.38
N VAL A 56 7.27 -1.66 10.52
CA VAL A 56 8.22 -0.64 10.02
C VAL A 56 8.94 0.04 11.19
N GLY A 57 10.27 -0.01 11.20
CA GLY A 57 11.11 0.59 12.24
C GLY A 57 11.07 -0.12 13.60
N LEU A 58 10.42 -1.29 13.68
CA LEU A 58 10.33 -2.10 14.90
C LEU A 58 11.09 -3.43 14.73
N PRO A 59 11.52 -4.08 15.83
CA PRO A 59 12.10 -5.42 15.76
C PRO A 59 11.16 -6.39 15.03
N GLY A 60 11.70 -7.17 14.10
CA GLY A 60 10.92 -8.11 13.28
C GLY A 60 10.24 -7.47 12.05
N GLN A 61 10.71 -6.31 11.57
CA GLN A 61 10.29 -5.75 10.29
C GLN A 61 10.44 -6.77 9.16
N ARG A 62 9.40 -6.88 8.32
CA ARG A 62 9.46 -7.68 7.08
C ARG A 62 8.88 -6.90 5.91
N ILE A 63 9.52 -7.05 4.76
CA ILE A 63 9.10 -6.46 3.48
C ILE A 63 8.69 -7.61 2.57
N HIS A 64 7.48 -7.51 2.01
CA HIS A 64 6.90 -8.54 1.18
C HIS A 64 6.54 -7.98 -0.20
N THR A 65 6.68 -8.84 -1.20
CA THR A 65 6.00 -8.67 -2.47
C THR A 65 4.51 -9.01 -2.30
N PRO A 66 3.62 -8.40 -3.09
CA PRO A 66 2.17 -8.52 -2.88
C PRO A 66 1.63 -9.95 -3.01
N ASP A 67 2.26 -10.80 -3.82
CA ASP A 67 1.94 -12.22 -4.03
C ASP A 67 2.15 -13.09 -2.77
N LYS A 68 2.98 -12.65 -1.83
CA LYS A 68 3.39 -13.44 -0.65
C LYS A 68 2.62 -13.13 0.62
N VAL A 69 1.58 -12.28 0.55
CA VAL A 69 0.87 -11.78 1.73
C VAL A 69 -0.61 -12.14 1.67
N ALA A 70 -1.05 -13.03 2.55
CA ALA A 70 -2.46 -13.33 2.78
C ALA A 70 -3.06 -12.44 3.88
N GLU A 71 -2.31 -12.21 4.96
CA GLU A 71 -2.74 -11.45 6.14
C GLU A 71 -1.61 -10.57 6.67
N LEU A 72 -1.97 -9.52 7.43
CA LEU A 72 -1.02 -8.53 7.94
C LEU A 72 -1.33 -8.13 9.39
N PRO A 73 -0.28 -7.92 10.22
CA PRO A 73 -0.46 -7.38 11.57
C PRO A 73 -0.93 -5.92 11.54
N TYR A 74 -1.37 -5.41 12.70
CA TYR A 74 -1.90 -4.05 12.83
C TYR A 74 -0.93 -2.96 12.32
N PHE A 75 0.35 -3.05 12.69
CA PHE A 75 1.40 -2.14 12.23
C PHE A 75 1.93 -2.52 10.85
N SER A 76 1.05 -2.43 9.85
CA SER A 76 1.42 -2.67 8.45
C SER A 76 1.07 -1.48 7.56
N ILE A 77 1.94 -1.23 6.59
CA ILE A 77 1.76 -0.22 5.55
C ILE A 77 1.93 -0.85 4.16
N ILE A 78 1.41 -0.16 3.15
CA ILE A 78 1.69 -0.44 1.76
C ILE A 78 2.33 0.80 1.14
N LEU A 79 3.44 0.61 0.43
CA LEU A 79 4.08 1.62 -0.41
C LEU A 79 3.75 1.33 -1.86
N VAL A 80 3.38 2.36 -2.63
CA VAL A 80 3.03 2.25 -4.05
C VAL A 80 3.72 3.37 -4.80
N HIS A 81 4.26 3.06 -5.99
CA HIS A 81 4.88 4.03 -6.88
C HIS A 81 4.49 3.73 -8.33
N ARG A 82 4.02 4.73 -9.09
CA ARG A 82 3.58 4.53 -10.49
C ARG A 82 4.72 4.35 -11.49
N ARG A 83 5.93 4.81 -11.16
CA ARG A 83 7.11 4.60 -12.00
C ARG A 83 7.79 3.34 -11.47
N GLY A 84 7.72 2.23 -12.20
CA GLY A 84 8.18 0.88 -11.79
C GLY A 84 9.67 0.71 -11.46
N ASN A 85 10.41 1.82 -11.29
CA ASN A 85 11.83 1.84 -10.93
C ASN A 85 12.08 2.14 -9.44
N ALA A 86 11.03 2.23 -8.60
CA ALA A 86 11.21 2.56 -7.18
C ALA A 86 11.89 1.44 -6.35
N TRP A 87 12.01 0.24 -6.91
CA TRP A 87 12.42 -0.98 -6.19
C TRP A 87 13.61 -1.71 -6.81
N LEU A 88 14.28 -1.10 -7.80
CA LEU A 88 15.52 -1.60 -8.42
C LEU A 88 16.72 -1.37 -7.50
#